data_AF-A0A0F9AVT8-F1
#
_entry.id   AF-A0A0F9AVT8-F1
#
_cell.length_a   1.000
_cell.length_b   1.000
_cell.length_c   1.000
_cell.angle_alpha   90.00
_cell.angle_beta   90.00
_cell.angle_gamma   90.00
#
_symmetry.space_group_name_H-M   'P 1'
#
loop_
_entity.id
_entity.type
_entity.pdbx_description
1 polymer ?
#
loop_
_entity_poly.entity_id
_entity_poly.type
_entity_poly.pdbx_seq_one_letter_code
_entity_poly.pdbx_strand_id
1 'polypeptide(L)'
;FMGGCVTGLVPAHDIEFAVDYNQNGMNLWFAGCQPGAKIVNGKLQLDFTYMDEWMASARKRGLNGFVWFLGGNPYGFPNTMSIFREMSLIDPRGGRKPPSRSQWVKLQGAKENRNKPMPRQRELVVEWVRQVAAHAKAKNWPEVILTPFDEPAKWIQGPNRVNKSYSGAIGTGPWIKPYFKDGCKIIREGAPDIRIYGSIHHINYRRRGSGLSFIDDVDVFCTNAADERPDPKIGEKVRAAGHTLWQYSGGRYPDQARFGYGFFFASFGSRGSLHWAYNWGRGYDTTEGSNWMYAWHTAFDTIPAPLYEGIREAWDDRRVIETYTKKFAKDADAMAVLNGILKQARSSRGRGGRDTVNDFYTAIDDATKLDKWRDKLLNRLVAAK
;
A
#
# COMPACT_ATOMS: atom_id res chain seq x y z
N PHE A 1 0.03 7.95 -9.10
CA PHE A 1 -0.73 6.86 -8.49
C PHE A 1 -0.90 7.19 -7.01
N MET A 2 -2.13 7.44 -6.58
CA MET A 2 -2.47 7.61 -5.16
C MET A 2 -3.46 6.52 -4.79
N GLY A 3 -3.10 5.68 -3.82
CA GLY A 3 -3.92 4.58 -3.33
C GLY A 3 -4.57 4.88 -1.98
N GLY A 4 -5.73 4.27 -1.75
CA GLY A 4 -6.36 4.19 -0.43
C GLY A 4 -6.72 2.74 -0.11
N CYS A 5 -6.37 2.27 1.09
CA CYS A 5 -6.81 0.95 1.55
C CYS A 5 -8.30 0.95 1.83
N VAL A 6 -9.02 0.07 1.14
CA VAL A 6 -10.47 -0.11 1.30
C VAL A 6 -10.77 -1.45 1.95
N THR A 7 -11.87 -1.55 2.70
CA THR A 7 -12.29 -2.81 3.35
C THR A 7 -12.92 -3.81 2.39
N GLY A 8 -13.31 -3.39 1.19
CA GLY A 8 -13.96 -4.20 0.16
C GLY A 8 -14.08 -3.44 -1.17
N LEU A 9 -14.92 -3.94 -2.07
CA LEU A 9 -15.26 -3.23 -3.31
C LEU A 9 -16.14 -2.02 -3.00
N VAL A 10 -15.65 -0.82 -3.31
CA VAL A 10 -16.42 0.43 -3.09
C VAL A 10 -17.42 0.68 -4.21
N PRO A 11 -18.50 1.45 -3.98
CA PRO A 11 -19.45 1.82 -5.02
C PRO A 11 -18.79 2.52 -6.22
N ALA A 12 -19.45 2.51 -7.37
CA ALA A 12 -18.89 3.11 -8.57
C ALA A 12 -18.73 4.64 -8.45
N HIS A 13 -19.64 5.33 -7.76
CA HIS A 13 -19.54 6.78 -7.53
C HIS A 13 -18.32 7.14 -6.68
N ASP A 14 -17.95 6.31 -5.70
CA ASP A 14 -16.73 6.52 -4.89
C ASP A 14 -15.46 6.51 -5.76
N ILE A 15 -15.43 5.70 -6.82
CA ILE A 15 -14.27 5.61 -7.72
C ILE A 15 -14.18 6.89 -8.56
N GLU A 16 -15.30 7.36 -9.08
CA GLU A 16 -15.40 8.61 -9.84
C GLU A 16 -14.96 9.80 -8.98
N PHE A 17 -15.55 9.93 -7.79
CA PHE A 17 -15.16 10.92 -6.80
C PHE A 17 -13.67 10.84 -6.48
N ALA A 18 -13.14 9.63 -6.22
CA ALA A 18 -11.73 9.46 -5.90
C ALA A 18 -10.82 9.91 -7.04
N VAL A 19 -11.15 9.59 -8.30
CA VAL A 19 -10.37 9.99 -9.46
C VAL A 19 -10.38 11.51 -9.65
N ASP A 20 -11.54 12.16 -9.47
CA ASP A 20 -11.67 13.62 -9.49
C ASP A 20 -10.84 14.28 -8.37
N TYR A 21 -10.68 13.58 -7.24
CA TYR A 21 -9.85 13.96 -6.11
C TYR A 21 -8.38 13.52 -6.22
N ASN A 22 -7.91 13.27 -7.43
CA ASN A 22 -6.52 12.87 -7.74
C ASN A 22 -6.10 11.50 -7.16
N GLN A 23 -7.06 10.71 -6.68
CA GLN A 23 -6.88 9.38 -6.14
C GLN A 23 -7.28 8.30 -7.16
N ASN A 24 -6.39 8.09 -8.12
CA ASN A 24 -6.59 7.15 -9.24
C ASN A 24 -6.08 5.73 -9.00
N GLY A 25 -5.94 5.33 -7.73
CA GLY A 25 -5.55 3.98 -7.33
C GLY A 25 -6.28 3.51 -6.07
N MET A 26 -6.35 2.20 -5.88
CA MET A 26 -6.95 1.58 -4.68
C MET A 26 -6.09 0.45 -4.13
N ASN A 27 -6.23 0.16 -2.83
CA ASN A 27 -5.54 -0.94 -2.19
C ASN A 27 -6.59 -1.91 -1.62
N LEU A 28 -6.70 -3.07 -2.27
CA LEU A 28 -7.68 -4.12 -1.96
C LEU A 28 -7.05 -5.14 -1.02
N TRP A 29 -7.84 -5.66 -0.08
CA TRP A 29 -7.41 -6.76 0.78
C TRP A 29 -8.08 -8.05 0.33
N PHE A 30 -7.31 -9.11 0.16
CA PHE A 30 -7.83 -10.41 -0.27
C PHE A 30 -8.96 -10.93 0.64
N ALA A 31 -8.87 -10.65 1.95
CA ALA A 31 -9.91 -11.02 2.91
C ALA A 31 -11.26 -10.34 2.70
N GLY A 32 -11.30 -9.16 2.04
CA GLY A 32 -12.52 -8.41 1.74
C GLY A 32 -12.88 -8.37 0.25
N CYS A 33 -11.94 -8.73 -0.62
CA CYS A 33 -12.11 -8.77 -2.07
C CYS A 33 -11.31 -9.96 -2.62
N GLN A 34 -12.03 -11.03 -2.98
CA GLN A 34 -11.49 -12.22 -3.63
C GLN A 34 -12.51 -12.76 -4.63
N PRO A 35 -12.08 -13.36 -5.76
CA PRO A 35 -12.99 -14.11 -6.61
C PRO A 35 -13.52 -15.33 -5.86
N GLY A 36 -14.66 -15.86 -6.29
CA GLY A 36 -15.09 -17.17 -5.83
C GLY A 36 -14.02 -18.21 -6.20
N ALA A 37 -13.70 -19.15 -5.32
CA ALA A 37 -12.66 -20.14 -5.56
C ALA A 37 -13.13 -21.53 -5.10
N LYS A 38 -12.93 -22.54 -5.96
CA LYS A 38 -13.22 -23.95 -5.65
C LYS A 38 -12.27 -24.88 -6.38
N ILE A 39 -12.12 -26.10 -5.87
CA ILE A 39 -11.41 -27.17 -6.55
C ILE A 39 -12.43 -28.06 -7.28
N VAL A 40 -12.32 -28.15 -8.60
CA VAL A 40 -13.15 -29.01 -9.46
C VAL A 40 -12.25 -29.94 -10.23
N ASN A 41 -12.47 -31.25 -10.12
CA ASN A 41 -11.66 -32.28 -10.77
C ASN A 41 -10.14 -32.09 -10.53
N GLY A 42 -9.79 -31.74 -9.29
CA GLY A 42 -8.40 -31.51 -8.86
C GLY A 42 -7.76 -30.20 -9.33
N LYS A 43 -8.51 -29.32 -10.01
CA LYS A 43 -8.01 -28.02 -10.51
C LYS A 43 -8.68 -26.86 -9.80
N LEU A 44 -7.95 -25.77 -9.59
CA LEU A 44 -8.50 -24.52 -9.10
C LEU A 44 -9.35 -23.86 -10.18
N GLN A 45 -10.58 -23.50 -9.82
CA GLN A 45 -11.48 -22.70 -10.65
C GLN A 45 -11.83 -21.41 -9.91
N LEU A 46 -11.61 -20.28 -10.58
CA LEU A 46 -11.98 -18.96 -10.09
C LEU A 46 -13.26 -18.45 -10.77
N ASP A 47 -14.11 -17.79 -9.99
CA ASP A 47 -15.31 -17.09 -10.45
C ASP A 47 -15.11 -15.59 -10.28
N PHE A 48 -15.01 -14.90 -11.42
CA PHE A 48 -14.76 -13.47 -11.51
C PHE A 48 -16.04 -12.64 -11.72
N THR A 49 -17.23 -13.24 -11.71
CA THR A 49 -18.49 -12.58 -12.14
C THR A 49 -18.68 -11.18 -11.55
N TYR A 50 -18.66 -11.04 -10.22
CA TYR A 50 -18.82 -9.74 -9.55
C TYR A 50 -17.59 -8.84 -9.68
N MET A 51 -16.40 -9.42 -9.75
CA MET A 51 -15.17 -8.65 -9.90
C MET A 51 -15.07 -8.03 -11.29
N ASP A 52 -15.48 -8.73 -12.34
CA ASP A 52 -15.47 -8.23 -13.73
C ASP A 52 -16.37 -7.01 -13.88
N GLU A 53 -17.58 -7.05 -13.31
CA GLU A 53 -18.50 -5.92 -13.31
C GLU A 53 -17.88 -4.70 -12.62
N TRP A 54 -17.32 -4.91 -11.41
CA TRP A 54 -16.69 -3.84 -10.66
C TRP A 54 -15.45 -3.28 -11.38
N MET A 55 -14.56 -4.13 -11.90
CA MET A 55 -13.32 -3.73 -12.57
C MET A 55 -13.60 -2.97 -13.87
N ALA A 56 -14.61 -3.39 -14.64
CA ALA A 56 -15.05 -2.66 -15.83
C ALA A 56 -15.60 -1.27 -15.46
N SER A 57 -16.43 -1.21 -14.41
CA SER A 57 -16.99 0.04 -13.88
C SER A 57 -15.91 0.99 -13.34
N ALA A 58 -14.93 0.46 -12.61
CA ALA A 58 -13.80 1.19 -12.05
C ALA A 58 -12.92 1.78 -13.14
N ARG A 59 -12.59 0.99 -14.16
CA ARG A 59 -11.76 1.43 -15.27
C ARG A 59 -12.43 2.50 -16.11
N LYS A 60 -13.74 2.34 -16.39
CA LYS A 60 -14.53 3.37 -17.11
C LYS A 60 -14.44 4.74 -16.43
N ARG A 61 -14.28 4.75 -15.10
CA ARG A 61 -14.19 5.96 -14.26
C ARG A 61 -12.77 6.46 -14.03
N GLY A 62 -11.77 5.86 -14.68
CA GLY A 62 -10.39 6.35 -14.63
C GLY A 62 -9.54 5.77 -13.50
N LEU A 63 -9.97 4.70 -12.83
CA LEU A 63 -9.08 3.96 -11.94
C LEU A 63 -7.93 3.35 -12.77
N ASN A 64 -6.70 3.77 -12.47
CA ASN A 64 -5.53 3.36 -13.26
C ASN A 64 -5.00 1.99 -12.83
N GLY A 65 -5.12 1.66 -11.55
CA GLY A 65 -4.69 0.37 -11.02
C GLY A 65 -4.96 0.20 -9.54
N PHE A 66 -4.61 -0.96 -9.02
CA PHE A 66 -4.77 -1.27 -7.61
C PHE A 66 -3.65 -2.17 -7.10
N VAL A 67 -3.37 -2.05 -5.80
CA VAL A 67 -2.53 -2.98 -5.06
C VAL A 67 -3.42 -4.00 -4.36
N TRP A 68 -3.20 -5.29 -4.60
CA TRP A 68 -3.94 -6.35 -3.95
C TRP A 68 -3.09 -7.04 -2.87
N PHE A 69 -3.47 -6.83 -1.61
CA PHE A 69 -2.85 -7.44 -0.45
C PHE A 69 -3.36 -8.87 -0.28
N LEU A 70 -2.53 -9.82 -0.69
CA LEU A 70 -2.84 -11.25 -0.59
C LEU A 70 -2.82 -11.75 0.87
N GLY A 71 -2.17 -11.00 1.75
CA GLY A 71 -2.16 -11.21 3.20
C GLY A 71 -2.16 -9.92 3.99
N GLY A 72 -2.52 -10.05 5.26
CA GLY A 72 -2.70 -8.97 6.22
C GLY A 72 -1.45 -8.64 7.04
N ASN A 73 -1.67 -7.80 8.05
CA ASN A 73 -0.63 -7.38 8.99
C ASN A 73 0.02 -8.59 9.73
N PRO A 74 1.35 -8.67 9.84
CA PRO A 74 2.03 -9.80 10.48
C PRO A 74 1.80 -9.92 11.98
N TYR A 75 1.19 -8.93 12.64
CA TYR A 75 0.71 -9.08 14.02
C TYR A 75 -0.28 -10.24 14.19
N GLY A 76 -1.02 -10.60 13.13
CA GLY A 76 -1.91 -11.77 13.14
C GLY A 76 -1.32 -13.02 12.48
N PHE A 77 -0.01 -13.09 12.20
CA PHE A 77 0.58 -14.25 11.54
C PHE A 77 0.40 -15.55 12.37
N PRO A 78 0.10 -16.71 11.74
CA PRO A 78 -0.14 -16.89 10.30
C PRO A 78 -1.58 -16.58 9.88
N ASN A 79 -2.49 -16.37 10.83
CA ASN A 79 -3.91 -16.18 10.56
C ASN A 79 -4.17 -15.08 9.51
N THR A 80 -3.39 -14.01 9.46
CA THR A 80 -3.55 -12.94 8.48
C THR A 80 -3.06 -13.27 7.07
N MET A 81 -2.34 -14.37 6.82
CA MET A 81 -1.85 -14.76 5.49
C MET A 81 -3.00 -15.35 4.64
N SER A 82 -3.91 -14.46 4.24
CA SER A 82 -5.28 -14.82 3.84
C SER A 82 -5.35 -15.68 2.59
N ILE A 83 -4.62 -15.36 1.51
CA ILE A 83 -4.62 -16.20 0.30
C ILE A 83 -4.20 -17.65 0.62
N PHE A 84 -3.13 -17.83 1.39
CA PHE A 84 -2.60 -19.15 1.72
C PHE A 84 -3.58 -19.92 2.62
N ARG A 85 -4.21 -19.21 3.56
CA ARG A 85 -5.29 -19.74 4.39
C ARG A 85 -6.44 -20.21 3.52
N GLU A 86 -7.04 -19.34 2.72
CA GLU A 86 -8.24 -19.66 1.93
C GLU A 86 -7.99 -20.79 0.93
N MET A 87 -6.84 -20.78 0.23
CA MET A 87 -6.47 -21.89 -0.66
C MET A 87 -6.39 -23.24 0.06
N SER A 88 -6.01 -23.24 1.35
CA SER A 88 -5.96 -24.47 2.14
C SER A 88 -7.34 -24.97 2.53
N LEU A 89 -8.25 -24.05 2.87
CA LEU A 89 -9.59 -24.38 3.34
C LEU A 89 -10.45 -25.01 2.23
N ILE A 90 -10.07 -24.81 0.97
CA ILE A 90 -10.79 -25.34 -0.19
C ILE A 90 -10.09 -26.53 -0.88
N ASP A 91 -8.96 -27.05 -0.36
CA ASP A 91 -8.14 -28.06 -1.04
C ASP A 91 -8.42 -29.50 -0.59
N PRO A 92 -9.29 -30.28 -1.29
CA PRO A 92 -9.51 -31.69 -1.01
C PRO A 92 -8.51 -32.63 -1.71
N ARG A 93 -7.51 -32.11 -2.45
CA ARG A 93 -6.65 -32.94 -3.31
C ARG A 93 -5.98 -34.07 -2.51
N GLY A 94 -5.89 -35.26 -3.12
CA GLY A 94 -5.34 -36.45 -2.47
C GLY A 94 -6.22 -37.04 -1.37
N GLY A 95 -7.55 -36.87 -1.46
CA GLY A 95 -8.53 -37.51 -0.58
C GLY A 95 -8.56 -36.98 0.85
N ARG A 96 -7.94 -35.82 1.10
CA ARG A 96 -7.87 -35.24 2.46
C ARG A 96 -9.05 -34.30 2.68
N LYS A 97 -9.62 -34.36 3.89
CA LYS A 97 -10.54 -33.31 4.35
C LYS A 97 -9.75 -31.99 4.50
N PRO A 98 -10.22 -30.87 3.91
CA PRO A 98 -9.60 -29.57 4.13
C PRO A 98 -9.53 -29.25 5.64
N PRO A 99 -8.44 -28.64 6.13
CA PRO A 99 -8.33 -28.26 7.53
C PRO A 99 -9.37 -27.18 7.87
N SER A 100 -9.81 -27.14 9.12
CA SER A 100 -10.48 -25.94 9.64
C SER A 100 -9.48 -24.77 9.72
N ARG A 101 -9.99 -23.55 9.86
CA ARG A 101 -9.15 -22.35 10.05
C ARG A 101 -8.20 -22.49 11.25
N SER A 102 -8.69 -23.00 12.39
CA SER A 102 -7.86 -23.19 13.59
C SER A 102 -6.78 -24.25 13.39
N GLN A 103 -7.10 -25.35 12.70
CA GLN A 103 -6.13 -26.38 12.32
C GLN A 103 -5.06 -25.80 11.41
N TRP A 104 -5.45 -25.03 10.38
CA TRP A 104 -4.51 -24.39 9.48
C TRP A 104 -3.58 -23.40 10.21
N VAL A 105 -4.11 -22.56 11.10
CA VAL A 105 -3.30 -21.60 11.88
C VAL A 105 -2.25 -22.34 12.72
N LYS A 106 -2.65 -23.42 13.40
CA LYS A 106 -1.71 -24.25 14.18
C LYS A 106 -0.64 -24.88 13.29
N LEU A 107 -1.03 -25.47 12.16
CA LEU A 107 -0.12 -26.11 11.22
C LEU A 107 0.88 -25.12 10.61
N GLN A 108 0.40 -23.98 10.11
CA GLN A 108 1.25 -22.97 9.47
C GLN A 108 2.14 -22.24 10.49
N GLY A 109 1.69 -22.10 11.74
CA GLY A 109 2.45 -21.48 12.83
C GLY A 109 3.54 -22.38 13.42
N ALA A 110 3.52 -23.69 13.15
CA ALA A 110 4.50 -24.64 13.62
C ALA A 110 5.92 -24.31 13.10
N LYS A 111 6.96 -24.65 13.85
CA LYS A 111 8.35 -24.21 13.58
C LYS A 111 8.84 -24.68 12.20
N GLU A 112 8.43 -25.87 11.81
CA GLU A 112 8.73 -26.54 10.54
C GLU A 112 8.06 -25.87 9.33
N ASN A 113 6.94 -25.16 9.54
CA ASN A 113 6.14 -24.60 8.45
C ASN A 113 6.20 -23.06 8.41
N ARG A 114 6.38 -22.37 9.53
CA ARG A 114 6.19 -20.90 9.61
C ARG A 114 7.07 -20.05 8.69
N ASN A 115 8.18 -20.59 8.20
CA ASN A 115 9.12 -19.85 7.35
C ASN A 115 8.71 -19.82 5.87
N LYS A 116 7.74 -20.62 5.43
CA LYS A 116 7.27 -20.65 4.03
C LYS A 116 5.84 -21.18 3.93
N PRO A 117 5.07 -20.79 2.89
CA PRO A 117 3.83 -21.48 2.54
C PRO A 117 4.02 -22.99 2.42
N MET A 118 3.04 -23.77 2.90
CA MET A 118 3.08 -25.23 2.73
C MET A 118 2.99 -25.61 1.24
N PRO A 119 3.64 -26.69 0.77
CA PRO A 119 3.79 -26.98 -0.67
C PRO A 119 2.48 -26.97 -1.48
N ARG A 120 1.43 -27.64 -0.98
CA ARG A 120 0.13 -27.68 -1.67
C ARG A 120 -0.53 -26.30 -1.80
N GLN A 121 -0.34 -25.45 -0.80
CA GLN A 121 -0.87 -24.09 -0.78
C GLN A 121 -0.09 -23.24 -1.78
N ARG A 122 1.24 -23.39 -1.79
CA ARG A 122 2.12 -22.73 -2.76
C ARG A 122 1.65 -23.00 -4.19
N GLU A 123 1.44 -24.26 -4.57
CA GLU A 123 0.95 -24.63 -5.91
C GLU A 123 -0.36 -23.93 -6.27
N LEU A 124 -1.32 -23.91 -5.33
CA LEU A 124 -2.62 -23.28 -5.52
C LEU A 124 -2.51 -21.75 -5.64
N VAL A 125 -1.60 -21.12 -4.90
CA VAL A 125 -1.39 -19.67 -5.02
C VAL A 125 -0.68 -19.31 -6.34
N VAL A 126 0.27 -20.12 -6.80
CA VAL A 126 0.86 -19.97 -8.15
C VAL A 126 -0.24 -20.03 -9.21
N GLU A 127 -1.12 -21.03 -9.10
CA GLU A 127 -2.26 -21.19 -10.00
C GLU A 127 -3.23 -20.01 -9.95
N TRP A 128 -3.54 -19.52 -8.75
CA TRP A 128 -4.39 -18.35 -8.55
C TRP A 128 -3.80 -17.11 -9.22
N VAL A 129 -2.51 -16.83 -8.99
CA VAL A 129 -1.81 -15.68 -9.59
C VAL A 129 -1.84 -15.78 -11.11
N ARG A 130 -1.58 -16.97 -11.66
CA ARG A 130 -1.60 -17.22 -13.10
C ARG A 130 -2.97 -16.94 -13.71
N GLN A 131 -4.04 -17.47 -13.11
CA GLN A 131 -5.40 -17.25 -13.60
C GLN A 131 -5.81 -15.78 -13.49
N VAL A 132 -5.53 -15.12 -12.37
CA VAL A 132 -5.85 -13.69 -12.15
C VAL A 132 -5.12 -12.80 -13.15
N ALA A 133 -3.81 -12.99 -13.34
CA ALA A 133 -3.04 -12.16 -14.27
C ALA A 133 -3.51 -12.33 -15.72
N ALA A 134 -3.76 -13.58 -16.15
CA ALA A 134 -4.27 -13.86 -17.49
C ALA A 134 -5.68 -13.27 -17.69
N HIS A 135 -6.57 -13.43 -16.71
CA HIS A 135 -7.94 -12.92 -16.77
C HIS A 135 -7.98 -11.39 -16.76
N ALA A 136 -7.24 -10.74 -15.85
CA ALA A 136 -7.16 -9.29 -15.76
C ALA A 136 -6.66 -8.66 -17.07
N LYS A 137 -5.66 -9.28 -17.71
CA LYS A 137 -5.20 -8.86 -19.04
C LYS A 137 -6.27 -9.04 -20.11
N ALA A 138 -6.93 -10.20 -20.16
CA ALA A 138 -7.96 -10.50 -21.15
C ALA A 138 -9.20 -9.59 -21.01
N LYS A 139 -9.57 -9.23 -19.78
CA LYS A 139 -10.69 -8.34 -19.46
C LYS A 139 -10.30 -6.88 -19.39
N ASN A 140 -9.01 -6.56 -19.61
CA ASN A 140 -8.49 -5.22 -19.60
C ASN A 140 -8.88 -4.48 -18.30
N TRP A 141 -8.65 -5.14 -17.16
CA TRP A 141 -8.84 -4.54 -15.83
C TRP A 141 -7.88 -3.35 -15.62
N PRO A 142 -8.13 -2.48 -14.62
CA PRO A 142 -7.09 -1.60 -14.10
C PRO A 142 -5.83 -2.40 -13.76
N GLU A 143 -4.67 -1.74 -13.78
CA GLU A 143 -3.40 -2.42 -13.52
C GLU A 143 -3.43 -3.18 -12.18
N VAL A 144 -3.07 -4.46 -12.21
CA VAL A 144 -2.99 -5.30 -11.01
C VAL A 144 -1.54 -5.30 -10.50
N ILE A 145 -1.35 -4.84 -9.26
CA ILE A 145 -0.09 -4.93 -8.53
C ILE A 145 -0.32 -5.84 -7.32
N LEU A 146 0.49 -6.88 -7.12
CA LEU A 146 0.28 -7.82 -6.02
C LEU A 146 1.26 -7.57 -4.88
N THR A 147 0.85 -7.83 -3.64
CA THR A 147 1.77 -7.92 -2.50
C THR A 147 1.51 -9.19 -1.70
N PRO A 148 2.55 -9.98 -1.36
CA PRO A 148 2.37 -11.20 -0.59
C PRO A 148 1.59 -10.99 0.70
N PHE A 149 1.95 -9.94 1.46
CA PHE A 149 1.25 -9.48 2.64
C PHE A 149 1.84 -8.14 3.13
N ASP A 150 1.17 -7.52 4.11
CA ASP A 150 1.52 -6.22 4.64
C ASP A 150 2.78 -6.22 5.56
N GLU A 151 3.50 -5.11 5.63
CA GLU A 151 4.59 -4.85 6.60
C GLU A 151 5.65 -5.95 6.85
N PRO A 152 6.30 -6.56 5.83
CA PRO A 152 7.23 -7.67 6.05
C PRO A 152 8.46 -7.32 6.88
N ALA A 153 8.84 -6.04 6.96
CA ALA A 153 9.93 -5.55 7.80
C ALA A 153 9.74 -5.77 9.30
N LYS A 154 8.51 -6.09 9.74
CA LYS A 154 8.25 -6.50 11.13
C LYS A 154 8.98 -7.77 11.55
N TRP A 155 9.64 -8.48 10.63
CA TRP A 155 10.47 -9.65 10.94
C TRP A 155 11.56 -9.40 12.00
N ILE A 156 12.01 -8.15 12.19
CA ILE A 156 12.99 -7.78 13.22
C ILE A 156 12.40 -7.16 14.49
N GLN A 157 11.08 -7.03 14.59
CA GLN A 157 10.46 -6.50 15.80
C GLN A 157 10.61 -7.51 16.95
N GLY A 158 11.41 -7.12 17.95
CA GLY A 158 11.63 -7.86 19.18
C GLY A 158 11.30 -7.00 20.42
N PRO A 159 10.59 -7.54 21.43
CA PRO A 159 9.97 -8.87 21.47
C PRO A 159 8.84 -9.03 20.45
N ASN A 160 8.52 -10.28 20.10
CA ASN A 160 7.46 -10.61 19.13
C ASN A 160 6.14 -9.97 19.56
N ARG A 161 5.51 -9.24 18.64
CA ARG A 161 4.20 -8.61 18.87
C ARG A 161 3.12 -9.47 18.25
N VAL A 162 2.09 -9.75 19.03
CA VAL A 162 0.96 -10.60 18.62
C VAL A 162 -0.32 -9.81 18.82
N ASN A 163 -1.16 -9.75 17.78
CA ASN A 163 -2.53 -9.29 17.95
C ASN A 163 -3.38 -10.44 18.49
N LYS A 164 -3.77 -10.31 19.77
CA LYS A 164 -4.53 -11.33 20.51
C LYS A 164 -5.96 -11.54 19.99
N SER A 165 -6.47 -10.66 19.12
CA SER A 165 -7.77 -10.87 18.46
C SER A 165 -7.73 -12.05 17.47
N TYR A 166 -6.55 -12.47 17.04
CA TYR A 166 -6.37 -13.63 16.17
C TYR A 166 -5.99 -14.87 16.99
N SER A 167 -6.97 -15.73 17.25
CA SER A 167 -6.74 -17.01 17.93
C SER A 167 -5.64 -17.83 17.25
N GLY A 168 -4.67 -18.30 18.04
CA GLY A 168 -3.54 -19.10 17.57
C GLY A 168 -2.43 -18.32 16.84
N ALA A 169 -2.52 -16.99 16.73
CA ALA A 169 -1.47 -16.20 16.11
C ALA A 169 -0.16 -16.23 16.93
N ILE A 170 0.96 -16.35 16.22
CA ILE A 170 2.31 -16.24 16.78
C ILE A 170 2.93 -14.86 16.55
N GLY A 171 2.28 -14.04 15.72
CA GLY A 171 2.64 -12.64 15.47
C GLY A 171 3.98 -12.45 14.75
N THR A 172 4.69 -11.38 15.10
CA THR A 172 5.94 -11.01 14.43
C THR A 172 7.11 -11.91 14.79
N GLY A 173 8.05 -12.09 13.87
CA GLY A 173 9.30 -12.79 14.14
C GLY A 173 10.11 -13.09 12.88
N PRO A 174 11.28 -13.74 13.02
CA PRO A 174 12.21 -14.00 11.91
C PRO A 174 11.62 -14.80 10.74
N TRP A 175 10.52 -15.52 10.97
CA TRP A 175 9.81 -16.30 9.95
C TRP A 175 9.15 -15.45 8.87
N ILE A 176 8.84 -14.18 9.17
CA ILE A 176 8.19 -13.26 8.21
C ILE A 176 9.05 -13.03 6.98
N LYS A 177 10.37 -12.80 7.14
CA LYS A 177 11.27 -12.50 6.02
C LYS A 177 11.30 -13.62 4.96
N PRO A 178 11.62 -14.88 5.31
CA PRO A 178 11.61 -15.95 4.31
C PRO A 178 10.20 -16.19 3.75
N TYR A 179 9.14 -16.02 4.56
CA TYR A 179 7.76 -16.19 4.07
C TYR A 179 7.37 -15.14 3.03
N PHE A 180 7.75 -13.87 3.23
CA PHE A 180 7.50 -12.79 2.27
C PHE A 180 8.26 -13.02 0.96
N LYS A 181 9.56 -13.32 1.06
CA LYS A 181 10.38 -13.62 -0.12
C LYS A 181 9.85 -14.82 -0.90
N ASP A 182 9.37 -15.84 -0.20
CA ASP A 182 8.74 -16.98 -0.87
C ASP A 182 7.43 -16.60 -1.55
N GLY A 183 6.63 -15.75 -0.92
CA GLY A 183 5.45 -15.13 -1.55
C GLY A 183 5.77 -14.33 -2.81
N CYS A 184 6.85 -13.54 -2.82
CA CYS A 184 7.32 -12.87 -4.04
C CYS A 184 7.67 -13.87 -5.14
N LYS A 185 8.38 -14.96 -4.80
CA LYS A 185 8.71 -16.02 -5.77
C LYS A 185 7.45 -16.68 -6.34
N ILE A 186 6.44 -16.93 -5.52
CA ILE A 186 5.14 -17.48 -5.95
C ILE A 186 4.47 -16.55 -6.96
N ILE A 187 4.47 -15.24 -6.69
CA ILE A 187 3.90 -14.27 -7.60
C ILE A 187 4.64 -14.29 -8.94
N ARG A 188 5.98 -14.27 -8.93
CA ARG A 188 6.80 -14.33 -10.16
C ARG A 188 6.59 -15.64 -10.94
N GLU A 189 6.45 -16.76 -10.23
CA GLU A 189 6.20 -18.07 -10.84
C GLU A 189 4.84 -18.12 -11.55
N GLY A 190 3.80 -17.53 -10.95
CA GLY A 190 2.47 -17.48 -11.55
C GLY A 190 2.34 -16.43 -12.66
N ALA A 191 2.99 -15.29 -12.52
CA ALA A 191 2.95 -14.18 -13.47
C ALA A 191 4.25 -13.35 -13.41
N PRO A 192 5.25 -13.62 -14.27
CA PRO A 192 6.56 -12.93 -14.21
C PRO A 192 6.45 -11.42 -14.42
N ASP A 193 5.51 -10.99 -15.26
CA ASP A 193 5.33 -9.59 -15.66
C ASP A 193 4.48 -8.76 -14.67
N ILE A 194 3.83 -9.40 -13.69
CA ILE A 194 3.02 -8.65 -12.72
C ILE A 194 3.92 -7.90 -11.75
N ARG A 195 3.58 -6.66 -11.46
CA ARG A 195 4.36 -5.87 -10.50
C ARG A 195 4.10 -6.33 -9.07
N ILE A 196 5.16 -6.37 -8.28
CA ILE A 196 5.13 -6.71 -6.86
C ILE A 196 5.31 -5.44 -6.03
N TYR A 197 4.38 -5.21 -5.12
CA TYR A 197 4.41 -4.13 -4.15
C TYR A 197 4.96 -4.62 -2.80
N GLY A 198 5.86 -3.84 -2.21
CA GLY A 198 6.32 -4.02 -0.83
C GLY A 198 5.78 -2.92 0.08
N SER A 199 4.95 -3.29 1.07
CA SER A 199 4.52 -2.39 2.15
C SER A 199 5.59 -2.32 3.24
N ILE A 200 6.70 -1.64 3.00
CA ILE A 200 7.90 -1.71 3.84
C ILE A 200 7.84 -0.67 4.95
N HIS A 201 7.29 -1.03 6.11
CA HIS A 201 7.55 -0.30 7.36
C HIS A 201 9.03 -0.46 7.76
N HIS A 202 9.52 0.37 8.68
CA HIS A 202 10.77 0.13 9.41
C HIS A 202 12.04 -0.09 8.56
N ILE A 203 12.28 0.66 7.48
CA ILE A 203 13.50 0.53 6.64
C ILE A 203 14.76 0.43 7.50
N ASN A 204 14.90 1.33 8.49
CA ASN A 204 16.08 1.46 9.35
C ASN A 204 15.80 1.17 10.82
N TYR A 205 14.84 0.31 11.16
CA TYR A 205 14.54 0.03 12.56
C TYR A 205 15.77 -0.46 13.32
N ARG A 206 16.09 0.26 14.41
CA ARG A 206 17.30 0.11 15.23
C ARG A 206 18.61 0.03 14.43
N ARG A 207 18.69 0.74 13.29
CA ARG A 207 19.86 0.78 12.38
C ARG A 207 20.25 -0.59 11.79
N ARG A 208 19.31 -1.52 11.66
CA ARG A 208 19.57 -2.87 11.13
C ARG A 208 19.22 -3.06 9.64
N GLY A 209 18.83 -2.01 8.92
CA GLY A 209 18.51 -2.08 7.48
C GLY A 209 17.42 -3.09 7.12
N SER A 210 16.38 -3.20 7.96
CA SER A 210 15.41 -4.29 7.93
C SER A 210 14.56 -4.35 6.67
N GLY A 211 14.12 -3.18 6.20
CA GLY A 211 13.27 -3.06 5.02
C GLY A 211 14.03 -3.16 3.71
N LEU A 212 15.29 -2.67 3.67
CA LEU A 212 16.14 -2.76 2.47
C LEU A 212 16.42 -4.20 2.06
N SER A 213 16.26 -5.18 2.97
CA SER A 213 16.45 -6.59 2.66
C SER A 213 15.40 -7.19 1.71
N PHE A 214 14.38 -6.41 1.34
CA PHE A 214 13.34 -6.77 0.38
C PHE A 214 13.43 -6.00 -0.94
N ILE A 215 14.44 -5.13 -1.12
CA ILE A 215 14.51 -4.24 -2.28
C ILE A 215 14.52 -5.02 -3.60
N ASP A 216 15.28 -6.11 -3.67
CA ASP A 216 15.40 -6.95 -4.88
C ASP A 216 14.20 -7.89 -5.09
N ASP A 217 13.25 -7.96 -4.14
CA ASP A 217 12.10 -8.87 -4.22
C ASP A 217 10.84 -8.17 -4.76
N VAL A 218 10.85 -6.84 -4.94
CA VAL A 218 9.67 -6.02 -5.26
C VAL A 218 9.94 -5.02 -6.38
N ASP A 219 8.92 -4.62 -7.13
CA ASP A 219 9.03 -3.58 -8.17
C ASP A 219 8.67 -2.18 -7.65
N VAL A 220 7.73 -2.15 -6.70
CA VAL A 220 7.26 -0.95 -6.02
C VAL A 220 7.64 -1.04 -4.55
N PHE A 221 8.65 -0.28 -4.16
CA PHE A 221 9.13 -0.21 -2.78
C PHE A 221 8.40 0.94 -2.06
N CYS A 222 7.42 0.63 -1.22
CA CYS A 222 6.60 1.64 -0.55
C CYS A 222 6.90 1.73 0.94
N THR A 223 7.20 2.93 1.46
CA THR A 223 7.74 3.08 2.81
C THR A 223 6.92 4.01 3.71
N ASN A 224 6.95 3.77 5.03
CA ASN A 224 6.27 4.65 5.99
C ASN A 224 7.04 5.96 6.16
N ALA A 225 6.37 7.10 6.03
CA ALA A 225 6.99 8.39 6.29
C ALA A 225 7.03 8.78 7.78
N ALA A 226 5.98 8.45 8.53
CA ALA A 226 5.80 8.85 9.92
C ALA A 226 6.75 8.11 10.87
N ASP A 227 6.86 6.79 10.73
CA ASP A 227 7.48 5.91 11.73
C ASP A 227 9.00 5.74 11.61
N GLU A 228 9.61 6.26 10.57
CA GLU A 228 10.99 5.91 10.22
C GLU A 228 11.87 7.14 10.20
N ARG A 229 13.07 7.15 10.78
CA ARG A 229 14.12 8.12 10.35
C ARG A 229 14.49 7.74 8.91
N PRO A 230 13.88 8.36 7.87
CA PRO A 230 14.05 7.86 6.53
C PRO A 230 15.52 8.03 6.19
N ASP A 231 16.07 7.01 5.57
CA ASP A 231 17.35 7.18 4.89
C ASP A 231 17.20 8.35 3.91
N PRO A 232 17.97 9.46 4.04
CA PRO A 232 17.84 10.60 3.15
C PRO A 232 18.12 10.24 1.68
N LYS A 233 18.74 9.08 1.44
CA LYS A 233 19.04 8.52 0.11
C LYS A 233 18.12 7.38 -0.29
N ILE A 234 17.02 7.11 0.43
CA ILE A 234 16.15 5.95 0.11
C ILE A 234 15.69 5.95 -1.35
N GLY A 235 15.27 7.11 -1.88
CA GLY A 235 14.84 7.21 -3.27
C GLY A 235 15.95 6.94 -4.27
N GLU A 236 17.19 7.34 -3.97
CA GLU A 236 18.35 7.03 -4.80
C GLU A 236 18.65 5.53 -4.79
N LYS A 237 18.60 4.89 -3.62
CA LYS A 237 18.82 3.45 -3.46
C LYS A 237 17.79 2.62 -4.22
N VAL A 238 16.50 2.97 -4.10
CA VAL A 238 15.41 2.28 -4.80
C VAL A 238 15.54 2.42 -6.32
N ARG A 239 15.87 3.62 -6.81
CA ARG A 239 16.10 3.83 -8.25
C ARG A 239 17.35 3.12 -8.75
N ALA A 240 18.44 3.10 -7.97
CA ALA A 240 19.66 2.38 -8.33
C ALA A 240 19.43 0.87 -8.44
N ALA A 241 18.47 0.31 -7.69
CA ALA A 241 18.03 -1.08 -7.83
C ALA A 241 17.04 -1.30 -8.99
N GLY A 242 16.68 -0.27 -9.76
CA GLY A 242 15.75 -0.39 -10.89
C GLY A 242 14.27 -0.37 -10.50
N HIS A 243 13.93 0.04 -9.27
CA HIS A 243 12.57 0.00 -8.74
C HIS A 243 11.96 1.39 -8.56
N THR A 244 10.64 1.42 -8.29
CA THR A 244 9.92 2.67 -8.03
C THR A 244 9.70 2.87 -6.54
N LEU A 245 10.10 4.04 -6.01
CA LEU A 245 9.79 4.43 -4.64
C LEU A 245 8.38 5.00 -4.56
N TRP A 246 7.55 4.40 -3.72
CA TRP A 246 6.31 5.00 -3.21
C TRP A 246 6.47 5.29 -1.72
N GLN A 247 5.58 6.13 -1.18
CA GLN A 247 5.55 6.41 0.27
C GLN A 247 4.11 6.47 0.75
N TYR A 248 3.90 6.16 2.02
CA TYR A 248 2.58 6.27 2.61
C TYR A 248 2.67 6.87 4.01
N SER A 249 1.55 7.43 4.44
CA SER A 249 1.39 8.03 5.74
C SER A 249 -0.05 7.80 6.23
N GLY A 250 -0.32 8.30 7.43
CA GLY A 250 -1.66 8.71 7.84
C GLY A 250 -1.70 10.23 8.02
N GLY A 251 -2.81 10.77 8.46
CA GLY A 251 -2.93 12.17 8.83
C GLY A 251 -4.28 12.42 9.46
N ARG A 252 -4.46 13.61 10.01
CA ARG A 252 -5.75 14.06 10.55
C ARG A 252 -6.23 15.34 9.90
N TYR A 253 -5.30 16.21 9.51
CA TYR A 253 -5.61 17.56 9.04
C TYR A 253 -5.18 17.78 7.59
N PRO A 254 -5.82 18.70 6.86
CA PRO A 254 -5.53 18.95 5.44
C PRO A 254 -4.07 19.35 5.17
N ASP A 255 -3.50 20.21 6.01
CA ASP A 255 -2.12 20.69 5.96
C ASP A 255 -1.09 19.56 6.16
N GLN A 256 -1.39 18.62 7.07
CA GLN A 256 -0.59 17.40 7.25
C GLN A 256 -0.55 16.57 5.97
N ALA A 257 -1.70 16.39 5.30
CA ALA A 257 -1.75 15.68 4.03
C ALA A 257 -0.99 16.42 2.93
N ARG A 258 -1.19 17.73 2.77
CA ARG A 258 -0.46 18.56 1.80
C ARG A 258 1.05 18.48 1.98
N PHE A 259 1.53 18.58 3.21
CA PHE A 259 2.95 18.41 3.48
C PHE A 259 3.43 17.00 3.16
N GLY A 260 2.76 15.97 3.71
CA GLY A 260 3.20 14.58 3.61
C GLY A 260 3.21 14.10 2.17
N TYR A 261 2.03 14.09 1.55
CA TYR A 261 1.81 13.56 0.21
C TYR A 261 2.37 14.45 -0.90
N GLY A 262 2.43 15.76 -0.67
CA GLY A 262 2.94 16.74 -1.62
C GLY A 262 4.45 16.90 -1.51
N PHE A 263 4.89 17.82 -0.66
CA PHE A 263 6.30 18.25 -0.62
C PHE A 263 7.25 17.24 -0.01
N PHE A 264 6.86 16.58 1.09
CA PHE A 264 7.74 15.64 1.79
C PHE A 264 8.04 14.43 0.92
N PHE A 265 7.02 13.78 0.34
CA PHE A 265 7.22 12.65 -0.56
C PHE A 265 7.94 13.05 -1.86
N ALA A 266 7.67 14.24 -2.39
CA ALA A 266 8.41 14.78 -3.53
C ALA A 266 9.90 14.90 -3.22
N SER A 267 10.26 15.26 -1.99
CA SER A 267 11.66 15.41 -1.61
C SER A 267 12.47 14.13 -1.77
N PHE A 268 11.87 12.93 -1.67
CA PHE A 268 12.55 11.65 -1.90
C PHE A 268 12.44 11.16 -3.34
N GLY A 269 11.74 11.90 -4.20
CA GLY A 269 11.42 11.47 -5.56
C GLY A 269 10.43 10.31 -5.60
N SER A 270 9.54 10.21 -4.59
CA SER A 270 8.45 9.23 -4.59
C SER A 270 7.52 9.46 -5.78
N ARG A 271 7.09 8.39 -6.47
CA ARG A 271 6.25 8.43 -7.68
C ARG A 271 4.80 7.98 -7.45
N GLY A 272 4.52 7.51 -6.25
CA GLY A 272 3.19 7.07 -5.86
C GLY A 272 3.01 7.19 -4.37
N SER A 273 1.76 7.14 -3.93
CA SER A 273 1.45 7.26 -2.53
C SER A 273 0.31 6.38 -2.09
N LEU A 274 0.24 6.14 -0.79
CA LEU A 274 -0.83 5.38 -0.18
C LEU A 274 -1.32 6.09 1.10
N HIS A 275 -2.63 6.08 1.35
CA HIS A 275 -3.18 6.29 2.67
C HIS A 275 -3.74 4.96 3.20
N TRP A 276 -3.31 4.57 4.39
CA TRP A 276 -3.50 3.22 4.91
C TRP A 276 -4.95 2.85 5.27
N ALA A 277 -5.86 3.83 5.31
CA ALA A 277 -7.26 3.62 5.66
C ALA A 277 -8.16 4.65 4.96
N TYR A 278 -8.85 4.23 3.89
CA TYR A 278 -9.83 5.04 3.13
C TYR A 278 -11.17 5.11 3.86
N ASN A 279 -11.75 3.93 4.13
CA ASN A 279 -13.08 3.75 4.70
C ASN A 279 -13.10 2.73 5.87
N TRP A 280 -12.04 2.68 6.69
CA TRP A 280 -11.90 1.69 7.77
C TRP A 280 -12.59 2.16 9.05
N GLY A 281 -13.92 2.11 9.06
CA GLY A 281 -14.74 2.52 10.20
C GLY A 281 -16.19 2.04 10.05
N ARG A 282 -17.07 2.47 10.95
CA ARG A 282 -18.46 2.00 11.03
C ARG A 282 -19.45 2.79 10.16
N GLY A 283 -18.98 3.33 9.03
CA GLY A 283 -19.78 4.22 8.18
C GLY A 283 -20.05 5.56 8.89
N TYR A 284 -21.32 5.99 8.96
CA TYR A 284 -21.71 7.28 9.54
C TYR A 284 -21.65 7.35 11.06
N ASP A 285 -21.85 6.23 11.73
CA ASP A 285 -21.76 6.21 13.19
C ASP A 285 -20.30 6.12 13.62
N THR A 286 -19.69 7.29 13.81
CA THR A 286 -18.32 7.43 14.31
C THR A 286 -18.25 7.70 15.81
N THR A 287 -19.36 7.59 16.54
CA THR A 287 -19.43 7.91 17.98
C THR A 287 -18.67 6.89 18.85
N GLU A 288 -18.55 5.66 18.34
CA GLU A 288 -17.86 4.57 19.03
C GLU A 288 -16.76 3.94 18.17
N GLY A 289 -15.81 3.29 18.87
CA GLY A 289 -14.77 2.47 18.24
C GLY A 289 -13.64 3.27 17.62
N SER A 290 -12.81 2.57 16.83
CA SER A 290 -11.70 3.17 16.10
C SER A 290 -12.09 3.39 14.65
N ASN A 291 -12.35 4.66 14.28
CA ASN A 291 -12.79 5.05 12.95
C ASN A 291 -11.61 5.68 12.20
N TRP A 292 -11.05 4.93 11.26
CA TRP A 292 -9.93 5.35 10.43
C TRP A 292 -10.44 5.53 9.01
N MET A 293 -10.94 6.73 8.70
CA MET A 293 -11.52 7.03 7.40
C MET A 293 -11.37 8.50 7.06
N TYR A 294 -11.26 8.77 5.77
CA TYR A 294 -11.28 10.12 5.22
C TYR A 294 -12.31 10.28 4.08
N ALA A 295 -13.10 9.24 3.84
CA ALA A 295 -14.19 9.23 2.89
C ALA A 295 -15.35 8.40 3.44
N TRP A 296 -16.54 8.99 3.47
CA TRP A 296 -17.79 8.31 3.82
C TRP A 296 -18.59 8.09 2.55
N HIS A 297 -18.84 6.84 2.19
CA HIS A 297 -19.72 6.52 1.07
C HIS A 297 -21.18 6.55 1.52
N THR A 298 -22.02 7.28 0.78
CA THR A 298 -23.48 7.25 0.93
C THR A 298 -24.06 6.32 -0.15
N ALA A 299 -25.39 6.21 -0.22
CA ALA A 299 -26.04 5.56 -1.36
C ALA A 299 -25.92 6.38 -2.66
N PHE A 300 -25.62 7.67 -2.58
CA PHE A 300 -25.73 8.63 -3.68
C PHE A 300 -24.40 9.27 -4.08
N ASP A 301 -23.48 9.42 -3.14
CA ASP A 301 -22.26 10.22 -3.26
C ASP A 301 -21.25 9.91 -2.14
N THR A 302 -20.05 10.45 -2.23
CA THR A 302 -18.98 10.37 -1.24
C THR A 302 -18.85 11.68 -0.47
N ILE A 303 -18.85 11.64 0.85
CA ILE A 303 -18.58 12.80 1.71
C ILE A 303 -17.08 12.79 2.07
N PRO A 304 -16.28 13.78 1.63
CA PRO A 304 -14.87 13.85 1.97
C PRO A 304 -14.66 14.41 3.39
N ALA A 305 -13.67 13.86 4.12
CA ALA A 305 -13.09 14.58 5.27
C ALA A 305 -12.25 15.78 4.80
N PRO A 306 -12.01 16.76 5.68
CA PRO A 306 -10.98 17.78 5.45
C PRO A 306 -9.61 17.19 5.05
N LEU A 307 -9.22 16.05 5.62
CA LEU A 307 -7.99 15.35 5.23
C LEU A 307 -7.96 15.01 3.72
N TYR A 308 -9.10 14.64 3.13
CA TYR A 308 -9.17 14.27 1.71
C TYR A 308 -8.93 15.48 0.81
N GLU A 309 -9.45 16.65 1.15
CA GLU A 309 -9.11 17.91 0.45
C GLU A 309 -7.61 18.19 0.51
N GLY A 310 -7.00 17.95 1.68
CA GLY A 310 -5.54 18.03 1.82
C GLY A 310 -4.78 17.07 0.90
N ILE A 311 -5.26 15.82 0.74
CA ILE A 311 -4.68 14.84 -0.18
C ILE A 311 -4.85 15.29 -1.64
N ARG A 312 -6.03 15.79 -2.02
CA ARG A 312 -6.30 16.31 -3.37
C ARG A 312 -5.30 17.41 -3.71
N GLU A 313 -5.19 18.41 -2.84
CA GLU A 313 -4.26 19.53 -2.99
C GLU A 313 -2.79 19.09 -2.97
N ALA A 314 -2.43 18.09 -2.16
CA ALA A 314 -1.08 17.54 -2.13
C ALA A 314 -0.65 17.01 -3.51
N TRP A 315 -1.58 16.40 -4.24
CA TRP A 315 -1.32 15.90 -5.59
C TRP A 315 -1.32 17.00 -6.65
N ASP A 316 -2.04 18.10 -6.42
CA ASP A 316 -1.88 19.32 -7.21
C ASP A 316 -0.47 19.91 -7.01
N ASP A 317 0.02 19.97 -5.77
CA ASP A 317 1.42 20.34 -5.46
C ASP A 317 2.42 19.43 -6.19
N ARG A 318 2.18 18.11 -6.21
CA ARG A 318 3.01 17.17 -6.97
C ARG A 318 3.02 17.51 -8.45
N ARG A 319 1.88 17.82 -9.06
CA ARG A 319 1.81 18.19 -10.49
C ARG A 319 2.58 19.47 -10.79
N VAL A 320 2.50 20.47 -9.91
CA VAL A 320 3.30 21.70 -10.02
C VAL A 320 4.79 21.37 -9.97
N ILE A 321 5.23 20.56 -9.00
CA ILE A 321 6.63 20.14 -8.88
C ILE A 321 7.12 19.38 -10.12
N GLU A 322 6.34 18.42 -10.63
CA GLU A 322 6.73 17.65 -11.83
C GLU A 322 6.76 18.54 -13.08
N THR A 323 5.80 19.44 -13.24
CA THR A 323 5.75 20.39 -14.36
C THR A 323 6.93 21.34 -14.31
N TYR A 324 7.24 21.88 -13.13
CA TYR A 324 8.39 22.74 -12.88
C TYR A 324 9.70 22.01 -13.21
N THR A 325 9.86 20.78 -12.72
CA THR A 325 11.04 19.95 -12.97
C THR A 325 11.25 19.74 -14.48
N LYS A 326 10.17 19.42 -15.22
CA LYS A 326 10.26 19.22 -16.68
C LYS A 326 10.60 20.50 -17.42
N LYS A 327 9.93 21.62 -17.12
CA LYS A 327 10.13 22.90 -17.82
C LYS A 327 11.53 23.47 -17.58
N PHE A 328 12.04 23.36 -16.36
CA PHE A 328 13.28 24.00 -15.94
C PHE A 328 14.45 23.04 -15.75
N ALA A 329 14.40 21.82 -16.31
CA ALA A 329 15.44 20.80 -16.12
C ALA A 329 16.87 21.27 -16.44
N LYS A 330 17.02 22.26 -17.33
CA LYS A 330 18.31 22.85 -17.74
C LYS A 330 18.60 24.23 -17.13
N ASP A 331 17.67 24.81 -16.36
CA ASP A 331 17.83 26.09 -15.66
C ASP A 331 18.30 25.81 -14.22
N ALA A 332 19.59 26.04 -13.98
CA ALA A 332 20.22 25.74 -12.70
C ALA A 332 19.63 26.56 -11.53
N ASP A 333 19.26 27.81 -11.78
CA ASP A 333 18.71 28.71 -10.74
C ASP A 333 17.28 28.28 -10.37
N ALA A 334 16.47 27.97 -11.38
CA ALA A 334 15.14 27.44 -11.16
C ALA A 334 15.19 26.11 -10.39
N MET A 335 16.10 25.20 -10.76
CA MET A 335 16.28 23.94 -10.05
C MET A 335 16.83 24.12 -8.64
N ALA A 336 17.68 25.13 -8.39
CA ALA A 336 18.14 25.49 -7.05
C ALA A 336 16.96 25.92 -6.15
N VAL A 337 15.99 26.66 -6.69
CA VAL A 337 14.76 27.02 -5.96
C VAL A 337 13.97 25.78 -5.54
N LEU A 338 13.69 24.87 -6.48
CA LEU A 338 12.95 23.64 -6.19
C LEU A 338 13.71 22.77 -5.18
N ASN A 339 15.01 22.56 -5.40
CA ASN A 339 15.85 21.77 -4.50
C ASN A 339 15.91 22.37 -3.09
N GLY A 340 15.91 23.70 -2.98
CA GLY A 340 15.81 24.40 -1.71
C GLY A 340 14.50 24.10 -0.97
N ILE A 341 13.36 24.15 -1.67
CA ILE A 341 12.04 23.79 -1.11
C ILE A 341 12.03 22.33 -0.65
N LEU A 342 12.44 21.41 -1.52
CA LEU A 342 12.43 19.97 -1.20
C LEU A 342 13.37 19.62 -0.04
N LYS A 343 14.54 20.28 0.05
CA LYS A 343 15.45 20.18 1.19
C LYS A 343 14.77 20.65 2.47
N GLN A 344 14.10 21.79 2.45
CA GLN A 344 13.36 22.31 3.59
C GLN A 344 12.21 21.38 3.99
N ALA A 345 11.44 20.85 3.04
CA ALA A 345 10.38 19.90 3.32
C ALA A 345 10.92 18.67 4.05
N ARG A 346 12.02 18.08 3.55
CA ARG A 346 12.67 16.94 4.19
C ARG A 346 13.17 17.25 5.60
N SER A 347 13.73 18.44 5.83
CA SER A 347 14.25 18.85 7.13
C SER A 347 13.18 19.36 8.11
N SER A 348 11.97 19.66 7.63
CA SER A 348 10.84 20.12 8.45
C SER A 348 10.09 18.99 9.14
N ARG A 349 10.60 17.76 9.07
CA ARG A 349 10.05 16.68 9.86
C ARG A 349 10.40 16.91 11.34
N GLY A 350 9.43 16.69 12.24
CA GLY A 350 9.71 16.71 13.67
C GLY A 350 10.76 15.67 14.09
N ARG A 351 11.42 15.90 15.24
CA ARG A 351 12.53 15.06 15.74
C ARG A 351 12.09 13.63 16.10
N GLY A 352 10.79 13.35 16.13
CA GLY A 352 10.18 12.11 16.61
C GLY A 352 10.19 12.01 18.14
N GLY A 353 9.37 11.10 18.67
CA GLY A 353 9.15 10.88 20.10
C GLY A 353 8.36 9.59 20.33
N ARG A 354 7.52 9.52 21.37
CA ARG A 354 6.71 8.32 21.65
C ARG A 354 5.57 8.14 20.66
N ASP A 355 5.09 9.23 20.06
CA ASP A 355 4.00 9.25 19.09
C ASP A 355 4.55 9.69 17.74
N THR A 356 5.21 8.74 17.06
CA THR A 356 5.92 8.98 15.80
C THR A 356 5.02 9.55 14.70
N VAL A 357 3.70 9.36 14.78
CA VAL A 357 2.73 9.92 13.84
C VAL A 357 2.46 11.39 14.13
N ASN A 358 2.12 11.75 15.36
CA ASN A 358 1.87 13.15 15.70
C ASN A 358 3.17 13.97 15.66
N ASP A 359 4.28 13.40 16.14
CA ASP A 359 5.60 14.04 16.15
C ASP A 359 6.14 14.28 14.73
N PHE A 360 5.68 13.52 13.73
CA PHE A 360 6.04 13.76 12.34
C PHE A 360 5.54 15.14 11.87
N TYR A 361 4.36 15.55 12.34
CA TYR A 361 3.65 16.72 11.85
C TYR A 361 3.90 18.03 12.61
N THR A 362 4.50 17.98 13.80
CA THR A 362 4.68 19.13 14.71
C THR A 362 5.39 20.35 14.12
N ALA A 363 6.15 20.19 13.03
CA ALA A 363 6.87 21.30 12.40
C ALA A 363 6.13 21.90 11.17
N ILE A 364 4.89 21.47 10.92
CA ILE A 364 4.04 21.87 9.78
C ILE A 364 2.86 22.74 10.20
N ASP A 365 2.75 23.11 11.48
CA ASP A 365 1.66 23.96 12.02
C ASP A 365 1.52 25.35 11.32
N ASP A 366 2.37 25.67 10.33
CA ASP A 366 2.24 26.83 9.44
C ASP A 366 1.84 26.42 8.00
N ALA A 367 0.53 26.31 7.74
CA ALA A 367 -0.01 26.07 6.39
C ALA A 367 0.46 27.12 5.37
N THR A 368 0.69 28.37 5.81
CA THR A 368 1.22 29.46 4.97
C THR A 368 2.56 29.11 4.33
N LYS A 369 3.35 28.25 4.99
CA LYS A 369 4.62 27.77 4.45
C LYS A 369 4.43 26.92 3.19
N LEU A 370 3.41 26.07 3.18
CA LEU A 370 3.10 25.21 2.03
C LEU A 370 2.65 26.06 0.84
N ASP A 371 1.83 27.08 1.09
CA ASP A 371 1.39 28.01 0.05
C ASP A 371 2.54 28.84 -0.50
N LYS A 372 3.41 29.37 0.37
CA LYS A 372 4.65 30.06 -0.06
C LYS A 372 5.53 29.19 -0.97
N TRP A 373 5.64 27.89 -0.68
CA TRP A 373 6.37 26.96 -1.55
C TRP A 373 5.67 26.76 -2.90
N ARG A 374 4.35 26.51 -2.91
CA ARG A 374 3.54 26.38 -4.13
C ARG A 374 3.64 27.62 -5.00
N ASP A 375 3.40 28.80 -4.43
CA ASP A 375 3.38 30.09 -5.12
C ASP A 375 4.73 30.44 -5.72
N LYS A 376 5.83 30.14 -5.01
CA LYS A 376 7.18 30.36 -5.54
C LYS A 376 7.42 29.57 -6.84
N LEU A 377 6.91 28.33 -6.92
CA LEU A 377 7.02 27.50 -8.12
C LEU A 377 6.08 28.01 -9.23
N LEU A 378 4.83 28.32 -8.90
CA LEU A 378 3.83 28.82 -9.85
C LEU A 378 4.23 30.17 -10.47
N ASN A 379 4.66 31.12 -9.66
CA ASN A 379 5.07 32.45 -10.13
C ASN A 379 6.20 32.36 -11.15
N ARG A 380 7.18 31.48 -10.92
CA ARG A 380 8.27 31.25 -11.88
C ARG A 380 7.79 30.52 -13.14
N LEU A 381 6.88 29.56 -13.04
CA LEU A 381 6.26 28.89 -14.20
C LEU A 381 5.54 29.88 -15.11
N VAL A 382 4.79 30.82 -14.51
CA VAL A 382 4.03 31.87 -15.20
C VAL A 382 4.97 32.92 -15.83
N ALA A 383 5.99 33.37 -15.11
CA ALA A 383 6.96 34.37 -15.60
C ALA A 383 7.87 33.86 -16.73
N ALA A 384 7.91 32.54 -16.94
CA ALA A 384 8.64 31.91 -18.05
C ALA A 384 7.75 31.65 -19.28
N LYS A 385 6.60 32.33 -19.37
CA LYS A 385 5.87 32.54 -20.62
C LYS A 385 6.44 33.78 -21.29
#